data_AF-A0A0A3W3E2-F1
#
_entry.id   AF-A0A0A3W3E2-F1
#
_cell.length_a   1.000
_cell.length_b   1.000
_cell.length_c   1.000
_cell.angle_alpha   90.00
_cell.angle_beta   90.00
_cell.angle_gamma   90.00
#
_symmetry.space_group_name_H-M   'P 1'
#
loop_
_entity.id
_entity.type
_entity.pdbx_description
1 polymer ?
#
loop_
_entity_poly.entity_id
_entity_poly.type
_entity_poly.pdbx_seq_one_letter_code
_entity_poly.pdbx_strand_id
1 'polypeptide(L)'
;MMNALEKIHLIKELHQLGHDLEHRNLSLYEVARSQKRVHEIFLQCNEPIFKKQILAFKTRTQPETAAEEFAKESHYYYTYRGFFQDQQTLQTALYTHPLSGWAFLHDYKRGWQIWLIPSPNSQALVSEWTDIEQSFKWLLHQQELSSCLKADMELQAAATTLSLEMVEDSFPAPSINPYISKREIREELSAVQDLPSENSVDPQAQTLPAAIDTIDSVREEPQPGTIEKAVKIEVPTSLQWQGLSFQVSEFNFAENQNFYQLEVEYPDIENHVKIAWYNQKENDLNQQPVYLAEQVDHLGRFSHYAMLLGVQEWQKAIELIQLWGKQAGYRITAIKSISSVELGRQFLQLDSLYHAYSQQARLIWQQENYCLYLPLYMMATKKLIIFDEAEAEFNTPLLLLEERQKLWVIHGEKRLSLSSSEQVYPCLILKRDQQINWQMIHQIIRDFKEPIEVHVLYDAILSKALEKLM
;
A
#
# COMPACT_ATOMS: atom_id res chain seq x y z
N MET A 1 19.55 25.12 10.59
CA MET A 1 20.83 24.58 10.08
C MET A 1 21.78 24.47 11.27
N MET A 2 22.29 23.26 11.56
CA MET A 2 23.16 23.00 12.73
C MET A 2 24.56 23.59 12.56
N ASN A 3 25.09 24.12 13.65
CA ASN A 3 26.39 24.76 13.72
C ASN A 3 27.53 23.72 13.65
N ALA A 4 28.66 24.05 13.03
CA ALA A 4 29.78 23.12 12.84
C ALA A 4 30.36 22.57 14.15
N LEU A 5 30.26 23.32 15.25
CA LEU A 5 30.67 22.89 16.58
C LEU A 5 29.72 21.84 17.19
N GLU A 6 28.42 21.97 16.95
CA GLU A 6 27.40 21.00 17.37
C GLU A 6 27.61 19.68 16.63
N LYS A 7 27.99 19.73 15.36
CA LYS A 7 28.33 18.54 14.56
C LYS A 7 29.52 17.77 15.12
N ILE A 8 30.60 18.47 15.48
CA ILE A 8 31.79 17.83 16.07
C ILE A 8 31.46 17.20 17.43
N HIS A 9 30.59 17.85 18.21
CA HIS A 9 30.15 17.32 19.49
C HIS A 9 29.34 16.03 19.31
N LEU A 10 28.38 16.02 18.38
CA LEU A 10 27.55 14.84 18.10
C LEU A 10 28.35 13.68 17.52
N ILE A 11 29.35 13.94 16.68
CA ILE A 11 30.24 12.89 16.17
C ILE A 11 31.05 12.26 17.31
N LYS A 12 31.52 13.06 18.28
CA LYS A 12 32.21 12.52 19.47
C LYS A 12 31.26 11.74 20.37
N GLU A 13 30.04 12.24 20.56
CA GLU A 13 28.98 11.56 21.33
C GLU A 13 28.63 10.21 20.70
N LEU A 14 28.52 10.13 19.38
CA LEU A 14 28.19 8.89 18.67
C LEU A 14 29.32 7.84 18.74
N HIS A 15 30.59 8.26 18.65
CA HIS A 15 31.72 7.35 18.88
C HIS A 15 31.78 6.85 20.33
N GLN A 16 31.48 7.71 21.30
CA GLN A 16 31.45 7.32 22.71
C GLN A 16 30.31 6.33 22.99
N LEU A 17 29.10 6.62 22.49
CA LEU A 17 27.93 5.74 22.63
C LEU A 17 28.15 4.40 21.93
N GLY A 18 28.83 4.37 20.78
CA GLY A 18 29.22 3.13 20.10
C GLY A 18 30.19 2.29 20.93
N HIS A 19 31.24 2.91 21.46
CA HIS A 19 32.22 2.24 22.32
C HIS A 19 31.58 1.70 23.61
N ASP A 20 30.69 2.47 24.25
CA ASP A 20 30.03 2.08 25.49
C ASP A 20 29.01 0.93 25.29
N LEU A 21 28.41 0.82 24.10
CA LEU A 21 27.55 -0.31 23.71
C LEU A 21 28.36 -1.58 23.36
N GLU A 22 29.58 -1.45 22.85
CA GLU A 22 30.47 -2.58 22.53
C GLU A 22 31.09 -3.21 23.79
N HIS A 23 31.52 -2.39 24.75
CA HIS A 23 32.17 -2.86 25.97
C HIS A 23 31.13 -3.05 27.09
N ARG A 24 30.45 -4.21 27.07
CA ARG A 24 29.42 -4.72 28.00
C ARG A 24 29.67 -4.47 29.51
N ASN A 25 29.52 -3.23 29.97
CA ASN A 25 29.48 -2.86 31.39
C ASN A 25 28.31 -1.91 31.71
N LEU A 26 27.38 -1.71 30.77
CA LEU A 26 26.19 -0.89 30.98
C LEU A 26 25.00 -1.73 31.43
N SER A 27 24.20 -1.18 32.35
CA SER A 27 22.93 -1.78 32.76
C SER A 27 21.92 -1.77 31.59
N LEU A 28 20.93 -2.68 31.61
CA LEU A 28 19.89 -2.76 30.56
C LEU A 28 19.17 -1.42 30.32
N TYR A 29 19.02 -0.61 31.37
CA TYR A 29 18.46 0.74 31.29
C TYR A 29 19.37 1.72 30.53
N GLU A 30 20.67 1.65 30.77
CA GLU A 30 21.65 2.51 30.08
C GLU A 30 21.82 2.10 28.61
N VAL A 31 21.72 0.81 28.31
CA VAL A 31 21.71 0.31 26.92
C VAL A 31 20.49 0.86 26.17
N ALA A 32 19.29 0.75 26.73
CA ALA A 32 18.07 1.27 26.10
C ALA A 32 18.10 2.80 25.96
N ARG A 33 18.66 3.51 26.96
CA ARG A 33 18.85 4.96 26.91
C ARG A 33 19.85 5.39 25.84
N SER A 34 20.98 4.70 25.72
CA SER A 34 21.99 4.95 24.70
C SER A 34 21.45 4.66 23.29
N GLN A 35 20.71 3.56 23.11
CA GLN A 35 20.04 3.25 21.84
C GLN A 35 19.00 4.31 21.46
N LYS A 36 18.18 4.77 22.41
CA LYS A 36 17.22 5.86 22.18
C LYS A 36 17.93 7.16 21.82
N ARG A 37 19.02 7.49 22.51
CA ARG A 37 19.81 8.70 22.24
C ARG A 37 20.47 8.67 20.87
N VAL A 38 21.00 7.52 20.47
CA VAL A 38 21.54 7.28 19.13
C VAL A 38 20.45 7.47 18.07
N HIS A 39 19.24 6.96 18.30
CA HIS A 39 18.09 7.17 17.41
C HIS A 39 17.67 8.65 17.30
N GLU A 40 17.71 9.39 18.41
CA GLU A 40 17.45 10.84 18.41
C GLU A 40 18.50 11.63 17.61
N ILE A 41 19.79 11.25 17.71
CA ILE A 41 20.86 11.86 16.90
C ILE A 41 20.65 11.54 15.41
N PHE A 42 20.18 10.33 15.08
CA PHE A 42 19.85 9.94 13.70
C PHE A 42 18.70 10.74 13.09
N LEU A 43 17.66 11.04 13.86
CA LEU A 43 16.54 11.88 13.40
C LEU A 43 16.96 13.34 13.14
N GLN A 44 18.05 13.79 13.76
CA GLN A 44 18.53 15.17 13.65
C GLN A 44 19.50 15.41 12.47
N CYS A 45 20.07 14.36 11.85
CA CYS A 45 21.14 14.51 10.86
C CYS A 45 20.86 13.82 9.51
N ASN A 46 20.48 14.60 8.48
CA ASN A 46 20.26 14.14 7.10
C ASN A 46 21.44 14.50 6.14
N GLU A 47 22.71 14.27 6.54
CA GLU A 47 23.88 14.63 5.71
C GLU A 47 24.66 13.41 5.15
N PRO A 48 25.22 13.50 3.92
CA PRO A 48 25.85 12.38 3.19
C PRO A 48 27.12 11.82 3.84
N ILE A 49 27.80 12.58 4.70
CA ILE A 49 28.97 12.11 5.46
C ILE A 49 28.56 11.02 6.46
N PHE A 50 27.35 11.13 7.02
CA PHE A 50 26.81 10.12 7.91
C PHE A 50 26.39 8.86 7.14
N LYS A 51 25.95 8.96 5.89
CA LYS A 51 25.54 7.78 5.09
C LYS A 51 26.62 6.70 4.98
N LYS A 52 27.90 7.07 4.81
CA LYS A 52 29.01 6.09 4.74
C LYS A 52 29.29 5.41 6.08
N GLN A 53 29.24 6.16 7.18
CA GLN A 53 29.41 5.60 8.52
C GLN A 53 28.19 4.77 8.94
N ILE A 54 26.99 5.18 8.50
CA ILE A 54 25.73 4.45 8.67
C ILE A 54 25.76 3.14 7.90
N LEU A 55 26.21 3.11 6.64
CA LEU A 55 26.32 1.87 5.87
C LEU A 55 27.29 0.90 6.55
N ALA A 56 28.49 1.35 6.93
CA ALA A 56 29.46 0.51 7.64
C ALA A 56 28.93 -0.06 8.98
N PHE A 57 28.08 0.70 9.68
CA PHE A 57 27.42 0.25 10.90
C PHE A 57 26.24 -0.71 10.63
N LYS A 58 25.41 -0.43 9.63
CA LYS A 58 24.28 -1.28 9.22
C LYS A 58 24.76 -2.62 8.65
N THR A 59 25.80 -2.63 7.83
CA THR A 59 26.44 -3.86 7.34
C THR A 59 26.89 -4.78 8.49
N ARG A 60 27.17 -4.23 9.68
CA ARG A 60 27.61 -4.99 10.87
C ARG A 60 26.47 -5.40 11.82
N THR A 61 25.41 -4.60 11.91
CA THR A 61 24.30 -4.82 12.86
C THR A 61 23.06 -5.42 12.21
N GLN A 62 22.82 -5.15 10.92
CA GLN A 62 21.65 -5.57 10.13
C GLN A 62 22.05 -5.83 8.65
N PRO A 63 22.76 -6.95 8.37
CA PRO A 63 23.33 -7.20 7.04
C PRO A 63 22.26 -7.32 5.93
N GLU A 64 21.14 -7.96 6.21
CA GLU A 64 20.04 -8.11 5.24
C GLU A 64 19.48 -6.75 4.78
N THR A 65 19.13 -5.90 5.74
CA THR A 65 18.65 -4.53 5.48
C THR A 65 19.70 -3.69 4.76
N ALA A 66 20.98 -3.87 5.10
CA ALA A 66 22.08 -3.18 4.42
C ALA A 66 22.22 -3.59 2.96
N ALA A 67 22.08 -4.89 2.65
CA ALA A 67 22.16 -5.41 1.29
C ALA A 67 20.99 -4.94 0.42
N GLU A 68 19.78 -4.90 0.98
CA GLU A 68 18.60 -4.40 0.28
C GLU A 68 18.65 -2.90 0.03
N GLU A 69 19.01 -2.10 1.05
CA GLU A 69 19.18 -0.66 0.88
C GLU A 69 20.27 -0.35 -0.16
N PHE A 70 21.38 -1.10 -0.12
CA PHE A 70 22.47 -0.95 -1.08
C PHE A 70 22.06 -1.34 -2.50
N ALA A 71 21.31 -2.44 -2.67
CA ALA A 71 20.79 -2.85 -3.97
C ALA A 71 19.76 -1.85 -4.51
N LYS A 72 18.92 -1.24 -3.66
CA LYS A 72 17.95 -0.19 -4.02
C LYS A 72 18.62 1.10 -4.50
N GLU A 73 19.82 1.41 -3.99
CA GLU A 73 20.64 2.52 -4.47
C GLU A 73 21.43 2.18 -5.76
N SER A 74 21.42 0.92 -6.20
CA SER A 74 22.09 0.45 -7.43
C SER A 74 21.23 0.63 -8.70
N HIS A 75 21.86 0.59 -9.87
CA HIS A 75 21.19 0.72 -11.18
C HIS A 75 20.68 -0.62 -11.75
N TYR A 76 20.82 -1.71 -10.99
CA TYR A 76 20.56 -3.10 -11.40
C TYR A 76 19.60 -3.80 -10.44
N TYR A 77 18.73 -3.04 -9.75
CA TYR A 77 17.85 -3.56 -8.72
C TYR A 77 16.85 -4.59 -9.26
N TYR A 78 16.31 -4.44 -10.47
CA TYR A 78 15.36 -5.41 -11.02
C TYR A 78 16.00 -6.74 -11.43
N THR A 79 17.33 -6.77 -11.52
CA THR A 79 18.11 -8.00 -11.73
C THR A 79 18.67 -8.58 -10.43
N TYR A 80 18.50 -7.88 -9.31
CA TYR A 80 18.84 -8.37 -7.97
C TYR A 80 17.84 -9.44 -7.53
N ARG A 81 18.34 -10.49 -6.86
CA ARG A 81 17.55 -11.66 -6.43
C ARG A 81 17.49 -11.84 -4.92
N GLY A 82 18.11 -10.92 -4.18
CA GLY A 82 18.05 -10.89 -2.73
C GLY A 82 19.37 -11.23 -2.04
N PHE A 83 19.28 -11.25 -0.72
CA PHE A 83 20.36 -11.55 0.21
C PHE A 83 20.18 -12.96 0.75
N PHE A 84 21.26 -13.73 0.82
CA PHE A 84 21.24 -15.10 1.30
C PHE A 84 22.41 -15.36 2.25
N GLN A 85 22.19 -16.25 3.20
CA GLN A 85 23.22 -16.77 4.11
C GLN A 85 23.64 -18.20 3.73
N ASP A 86 22.81 -18.90 2.95
CA ASP A 86 23.02 -20.25 2.50
C ASP A 86 23.19 -20.32 0.98
N GLN A 87 24.23 -21.04 0.55
CA GLN A 87 24.61 -21.15 -0.86
C GLN A 87 23.59 -21.97 -1.67
N GLN A 88 22.97 -23.01 -1.08
CA GLN A 88 21.98 -23.82 -1.81
C GLN A 88 20.71 -23.03 -2.09
N THR A 89 20.23 -22.26 -1.12
CA THR A 89 19.06 -21.40 -1.25
C THR A 89 19.30 -20.30 -2.29
N LEU A 90 20.48 -19.67 -2.28
CA LEU A 90 20.89 -18.68 -3.28
C LEU A 90 20.93 -19.29 -4.68
N GLN A 91 21.48 -20.50 -4.81
CA GLN A 91 21.58 -21.19 -6.09
C GLN A 91 20.18 -21.46 -6.68
N THR A 92 19.26 -22.00 -5.87
CA THR A 92 17.87 -22.23 -6.30
C THR A 92 17.20 -20.92 -6.72
N ALA A 93 17.36 -19.84 -5.95
CA ALA A 93 16.77 -18.53 -6.29
C ALA A 93 17.30 -17.97 -7.61
N LEU A 94 18.60 -18.12 -7.89
CA LEU A 94 19.20 -17.65 -9.13
C LEU A 94 18.80 -18.49 -10.36
N TYR A 95 18.63 -19.81 -10.21
CA TYR A 95 18.27 -20.71 -11.31
C TYR A 95 16.76 -20.86 -11.55
N THR A 96 15.90 -20.37 -10.65
CA THR A 96 14.42 -20.41 -10.81
C THR A 96 13.91 -19.43 -11.88
N HIS A 97 14.74 -18.47 -12.33
CA HIS A 97 14.34 -17.49 -13.34
C HIS A 97 15.20 -17.60 -14.61
N PRO A 98 14.60 -17.56 -15.82
CA PRO A 98 15.32 -17.76 -17.08
C PRO A 98 16.11 -16.53 -17.56
N LEU A 99 16.16 -15.44 -16.79
CA LEU A 99 16.83 -14.20 -17.15
C LEU A 99 18.01 -13.95 -16.21
N SER A 100 19.05 -13.29 -16.71
CA SER A 100 20.25 -12.93 -15.95
C SER A 100 19.91 -12.22 -14.63
N GLY A 101 20.71 -12.48 -13.61
CA GLY A 101 20.45 -11.97 -12.27
C GLY A 101 21.64 -12.13 -11.33
N TRP A 102 21.62 -11.36 -10.24
CA TRP A 102 22.69 -11.34 -9.25
C TRP A 102 22.15 -11.32 -7.81
N ALA A 103 22.92 -11.83 -6.86
CA ALA A 103 22.53 -11.93 -5.45
C ALA A 103 23.74 -11.74 -4.51
N PHE A 104 23.47 -11.34 -3.27
CA PHE A 104 24.46 -11.28 -2.21
C PHE A 104 24.45 -12.56 -1.37
N LEU A 105 25.63 -13.11 -1.10
CA LEU A 105 25.89 -14.13 -0.10
C LEU A 105 26.73 -13.52 1.01
N HIS A 106 26.29 -13.66 2.26
CA HIS A 106 27.01 -13.14 3.41
C HIS A 106 27.30 -14.22 4.46
N ASP A 107 28.55 -14.26 4.88
CA ASP A 107 29.03 -15.10 5.97
C ASP A 107 29.73 -14.22 7.01
N TYR A 108 29.27 -14.28 8.26
CA TYR A 108 29.81 -13.53 9.39
C TYR A 108 31.33 -13.68 9.61
N LYS A 109 31.94 -14.77 9.11
CA LYS A 109 33.39 -15.00 9.23
C LYS A 109 34.18 -14.60 7.99
N ARG A 110 33.55 -14.57 6.82
CA ARG A 110 34.24 -14.40 5.52
C ARG A 110 33.92 -13.07 4.84
N GLY A 111 32.79 -12.43 5.17
CA GLY A 111 32.36 -11.15 4.62
C GLY A 111 31.27 -11.31 3.56
N TRP A 112 31.35 -10.52 2.49
CA TRP A 112 30.34 -10.43 1.44
C TRP A 112 30.85 -11.02 0.13
N GLN A 113 29.96 -11.71 -0.58
CA GLN A 113 30.22 -12.31 -1.87
C GLN A 113 29.02 -12.06 -2.80
N ILE A 114 29.29 -11.79 -4.08
CA ILE A 114 28.25 -11.65 -5.10
C ILE A 114 28.29 -12.84 -6.04
N TRP A 115 27.11 -13.35 -6.35
CA TRP A 115 26.89 -14.36 -7.38
C TRP A 115 26.16 -13.72 -8.55
N LEU A 116 26.65 -13.93 -9.77
CA LEU A 116 26.12 -13.39 -11.01
C LEU A 116 25.87 -14.52 -12.01
N ILE A 117 24.67 -14.61 -12.55
CA ILE A 117 24.34 -15.52 -13.66
C ILE A 117 24.19 -14.70 -14.94
N PRO A 118 25.09 -14.89 -15.93
CA PRO A 118 25.04 -14.12 -17.17
C PRO A 118 23.99 -14.59 -18.17
N SER A 119 23.56 -15.85 -18.14
CA SER A 119 22.50 -16.40 -19.01
C SER A 119 21.83 -17.64 -18.43
N PRO A 120 20.58 -17.98 -18.82
CA PRO A 120 19.96 -19.23 -18.39
C PRO A 120 20.82 -20.43 -18.80
N ASN A 121 21.15 -21.30 -17.83
CA ASN A 121 22.00 -22.49 -17.95
C ASN A 121 23.53 -22.28 -17.97
N SER A 122 24.04 -21.08 -17.70
CA SER A 122 25.48 -20.86 -17.49
C SER A 122 25.89 -21.04 -16.02
N GLN A 123 27.17 -21.37 -15.79
CA GLN A 123 27.73 -21.46 -14.44
C GLN A 123 27.75 -20.08 -13.81
N ALA A 124 27.27 -19.96 -12.56
CA ALA A 124 27.30 -18.71 -11.82
C ALA A 124 28.75 -18.22 -11.64
N LEU A 125 29.00 -16.96 -11.99
CA LEU A 125 30.24 -16.26 -11.70
C LEU A 125 30.19 -15.77 -10.25
N VAL A 126 31.26 -15.99 -9.50
CA VAL A 126 31.29 -15.73 -8.06
C VAL A 126 32.46 -14.81 -7.72
N SER A 127 32.19 -13.75 -6.95
CA SER A 127 33.21 -12.82 -6.48
C SER A 127 34.07 -13.42 -5.36
N GLU A 128 35.23 -12.85 -5.08
CA GLU A 128 35.94 -13.14 -3.84
C GLU A 128 35.19 -12.55 -2.62
N TRP A 129 35.47 -13.10 -1.44
CA TRP A 129 34.90 -12.63 -0.18
C TRP A 129 35.53 -11.31 0.25
N THR A 130 34.75 -10.24 0.23
CA THR A 130 35.23 -8.86 0.46
C THR A 130 34.15 -8.00 1.15
N ASP A 131 34.37 -6.68 1.23
CA ASP A 131 33.35 -5.74 1.69
C ASP A 131 32.25 -5.52 0.62
N ILE A 132 31.08 -5.05 1.05
CA ILE A 132 29.91 -4.81 0.17
C ILE A 132 30.25 -3.89 -1.03
N GLU A 133 31.07 -2.85 -0.81
CA GLU A 133 31.47 -1.93 -1.88
C GLU A 133 32.46 -2.57 -2.88
N GLN A 134 33.34 -3.45 -2.42
CA GLN A 134 34.37 -4.07 -3.26
C GLN A 134 33.77 -5.22 -4.08
N SER A 135 32.92 -6.03 -3.46
CA SER A 135 32.14 -7.05 -4.16
C SER A 135 31.23 -6.44 -5.24
N PHE A 136 30.61 -5.29 -4.98
CA PHE A 136 29.81 -4.60 -5.99
C PHE A 136 30.64 -4.01 -7.14
N LYS A 137 31.84 -3.47 -6.86
CA LYS A 137 32.76 -3.05 -7.94
C LYS A 137 33.16 -4.21 -8.84
N TRP A 138 33.33 -5.41 -8.27
CA TRP A 138 33.56 -6.62 -9.06
C TRP A 138 32.36 -6.94 -9.97
N LEU A 139 31.13 -6.81 -9.49
CA LEU A 139 29.93 -7.00 -10.31
C LEU A 139 29.88 -6.01 -11.49
N LEU A 140 30.15 -4.72 -11.24
CA LEU A 140 30.21 -3.71 -12.30
C LEU A 140 31.28 -4.05 -13.35
N HIS A 141 32.44 -4.54 -12.92
CA HIS A 141 33.49 -4.97 -13.84
C HIS A 141 33.10 -6.21 -14.67
N GLN A 142 32.42 -7.19 -14.06
CA GLN A 142 31.90 -8.35 -14.80
C GLN A 142 30.79 -7.95 -15.78
N GLN A 143 30.00 -6.93 -15.43
CA GLN A 143 28.98 -6.39 -16.30
C GLN A 143 29.57 -5.68 -17.53
N GLU A 144 30.66 -4.93 -17.38
CA GLU A 144 31.37 -4.33 -18.52
C GLU A 144 31.90 -5.39 -19.50
N LEU A 145 32.34 -6.55 -18.98
CA LEU A 145 32.90 -7.64 -19.78
C LEU A 145 31.83 -8.52 -20.45
N SER A 146 30.70 -8.74 -19.79
CA SER A 146 29.70 -9.72 -20.25
C SER A 146 28.38 -9.08 -20.72
N SER A 147 28.15 -7.79 -20.43
CA SER A 147 26.92 -7.03 -20.75
C SER A 147 25.64 -7.83 -20.45
N CYS A 148 25.65 -8.59 -19.37
CA CYS A 148 24.66 -9.64 -19.13
C CYS A 148 23.44 -9.16 -18.33
N LEU A 149 23.62 -8.19 -17.42
CA LEU A 149 22.52 -7.56 -16.67
C LEU A 149 21.89 -6.44 -17.49
N LYS A 150 20.56 -6.40 -17.53
CA LYS A 150 19.84 -5.25 -18.08
C LYS A 150 19.76 -4.17 -17.02
N ALA A 151 20.04 -2.93 -17.39
CA ALA A 151 19.87 -1.80 -16.49
C ALA A 151 18.37 -1.58 -16.22
N ASP A 152 18.04 -1.06 -15.04
CA ASP A 152 16.64 -0.88 -14.64
C ASP A 152 15.85 0.01 -15.60
N MET A 153 16.53 0.97 -16.24
CA MET A 153 15.96 1.86 -17.27
C MET A 153 15.59 1.13 -18.57
N GLU A 154 16.37 0.13 -18.98
CA GLU A 154 16.11 -0.66 -20.20
C GLU A 154 14.94 -1.62 -20.00
N LEU A 155 14.82 -2.19 -18.80
CA LEU A 155 13.69 -3.05 -18.42
C LEU A 155 12.38 -2.25 -18.34
N GLN A 156 12.43 -1.02 -17.82
CA GLN A 156 11.27 -0.12 -17.79
C GLN A 156 10.87 0.34 -19.20
N ALA A 157 11.83 0.65 -20.08
CA ALA A 157 11.55 1.03 -21.47
C ALA A 157 10.92 -0.12 -22.28
N ALA A 158 11.41 -1.36 -22.09
CA ALA A 158 10.86 -2.56 -22.72
C ALA A 158 9.44 -2.90 -22.22
N ALA A 159 9.17 -2.72 -20.93
CA ALA A 159 7.82 -2.88 -20.36
C ALA A 159 6.82 -1.83 -20.91
N THR A 160 7.31 -0.62 -21.19
CA THR A 160 6.49 0.46 -21.75
C THR A 160 6.16 0.19 -23.23
N THR A 161 7.09 -0.36 -24.01
CA THR A 161 6.87 -0.68 -25.44
C THR A 161 5.92 -1.87 -25.65
N LEU A 162 6.03 -2.93 -24.83
CA LEU A 162 5.07 -4.05 -24.85
C LEU A 162 3.64 -3.64 -24.47
N SER A 163 3.50 -2.56 -23.68
CA SER A 163 2.20 -2.00 -23.31
C SER A 163 1.55 -1.18 -24.43
N LEU A 164 2.33 -0.75 -25.44
CA LEU A 164 1.86 0.08 -26.55
C LEU A 164 1.37 -0.74 -27.76
N GLU A 165 1.90 -1.94 -27.99
CA GLU A 165 1.50 -2.78 -29.14
C GLU A 165 0.16 -3.51 -28.96
N MET A 166 -0.40 -3.54 -27.74
CA MET A 166 -1.69 -4.21 -27.45
C MET A 166 -2.92 -3.28 -27.48
N VAL A 167 -2.77 -2.03 -27.95
CA VAL A 167 -3.87 -1.04 -28.01
C VAL A 167 -3.89 -0.34 -29.36
N GLU A 168 -4.07 -1.10 -30.45
CA GLU A 168 -4.66 -0.57 -31.69
C GLU A 168 -6.12 -1.06 -31.80
N ASP A 169 -6.97 -0.56 -30.92
CA ASP A 169 -8.40 -0.40 -31.24
C ASP A 169 -8.95 0.80 -30.45
N SER A 170 -9.67 1.64 -31.18
CA SER A 170 -9.95 3.04 -30.88
C SER A 170 -10.69 3.31 -29.57
N PHE A 171 -10.10 4.13 -28.70
CA PHE A 171 -10.83 5.01 -27.76
C PHE A 171 -10.11 6.36 -27.62
N PRO A 172 -10.85 7.48 -27.44
CA PRO A 172 -10.27 8.81 -27.33
C PRO A 172 -9.46 8.96 -26.05
N ALA A 173 -8.34 9.68 -26.15
CA ALA A 173 -7.33 9.83 -25.10
C ALA A 173 -7.92 10.31 -23.75
N PRO A 174 -7.56 9.66 -22.62
CA PRO A 174 -7.81 10.22 -21.30
C PRO A 174 -6.81 11.36 -21.03
N SER A 175 -7.35 12.56 -20.80
CA SER A 175 -6.60 13.72 -20.32
C SER A 175 -6.23 13.54 -18.84
N ILE A 176 -5.14 12.81 -18.57
CA ILE A 176 -4.55 12.73 -17.24
C ILE A 176 -3.80 14.05 -16.97
N ASN A 177 -4.37 14.89 -16.11
CA ASN A 177 -3.75 16.12 -15.63
C ASN A 177 -2.60 15.77 -14.65
N PRO A 178 -1.33 16.13 -14.92
CA PRO A 178 -0.15 15.66 -14.18
C PRO A 178 0.01 16.18 -12.74
N TYR A 179 -0.98 16.92 -12.21
CA TYR A 179 -1.00 17.42 -10.82
C TYR A 179 -1.86 16.57 -9.87
N ILE A 180 -2.50 15.51 -10.35
CA ILE A 180 -3.03 14.45 -9.49
C ILE A 180 -1.84 13.65 -8.96
N SER A 181 -1.74 13.59 -7.64
CA SER A 181 -0.59 13.10 -6.87
C SER A 181 -0.02 11.76 -7.37
N LYS A 182 1.18 11.80 -7.98
CA LYS A 182 2.08 10.64 -8.14
C LYS A 182 2.58 10.14 -6.78
N ARG A 183 1.71 9.51 -6.00
CA ARG A 183 2.07 8.70 -4.82
C ARG A 183 1.48 7.29 -4.83
N GLU A 184 0.77 6.91 -5.87
CA GLU A 184 0.50 5.51 -6.15
C GLU A 184 1.58 5.01 -7.13
N ILE A 185 2.18 3.86 -6.82
CA ILE A 185 3.40 3.28 -7.41
C ILE A 185 4.73 3.84 -6.85
N ARG A 186 4.95 3.82 -5.53
CA ARG A 186 6.30 3.55 -4.97
C ARG A 186 6.32 3.35 -3.45
N GLU A 187 5.61 2.38 -2.89
CA GLU A 187 5.87 1.91 -1.51
C GLU A 187 5.07 0.62 -1.23
N GLU A 188 5.48 -0.50 -1.84
CA GLU A 188 4.90 -1.83 -1.56
C GLU A 188 5.99 -2.94 -1.45
N LEU A 189 7.17 -2.60 -0.94
CA LEU A 189 8.20 -3.61 -0.61
C LEU A 189 8.92 -3.24 0.68
N SER A 190 8.17 -3.14 1.79
CA SER A 190 8.71 -3.23 3.16
C SER A 190 7.58 -3.22 4.21
N ALA A 191 6.97 -4.39 4.48
CA ALA A 191 6.41 -4.73 5.80
C ALA A 191 5.77 -6.14 5.79
N VAL A 192 6.58 -7.19 5.75
CA VAL A 192 6.24 -8.48 6.40
C VAL A 192 7.45 -8.85 7.25
N GLN A 193 7.18 -9.38 8.45
CA GLN A 193 8.10 -9.82 9.54
C GLN A 193 8.20 -8.75 10.65
N ASP A 194 7.68 -8.95 11.87
CA ASP A 194 7.72 -10.17 12.70
C ASP A 194 6.47 -10.38 13.59
N LEU A 195 6.07 -11.65 13.75
CA LEU A 195 5.39 -12.16 14.95
C LEU A 195 6.20 -13.38 15.46
N PRO A 196 6.40 -13.52 16.78
CA PRO A 196 7.29 -14.53 17.35
C PRO A 196 6.63 -15.91 17.43
N SER A 197 7.44 -16.94 17.17
CA SER A 197 7.16 -18.34 17.44
C SER A 197 7.84 -18.77 18.75
N GLU A 198 7.09 -19.32 19.70
CA GLU A 198 7.64 -20.22 20.71
C GLU A 198 6.99 -21.60 20.56
N ASN A 199 7.84 -22.56 20.17
CA ASN A 199 7.57 -23.99 20.20
C ASN A 199 7.68 -24.51 21.64
N SER A 200 6.87 -25.52 21.97
CA SER A 200 7.40 -26.68 22.70
C SER A 200 6.76 -27.95 22.17
N VAL A 201 7.65 -28.87 21.79
CA VAL A 201 7.40 -30.23 21.30
C VAL A 201 7.70 -31.18 22.46
N ASP A 202 6.89 -32.22 22.63
CA ASP A 202 7.39 -33.61 22.69
C ASP A 202 6.26 -34.66 22.68
N PRO A 203 6.55 -35.94 22.31
CA PRO A 203 5.67 -36.80 21.53
C PRO A 203 5.24 -38.07 22.29
N GLN A 204 4.23 -38.80 21.78
CA GLN A 204 4.17 -40.26 21.89
C GLN A 204 3.08 -40.93 21.02
N ALA A 205 3.56 -41.69 20.03
CA ALA A 205 3.27 -43.10 19.72
C ALA A 205 1.83 -43.66 19.61
N GLN A 206 1.61 -44.38 18.47
CA GLN A 206 0.79 -45.59 18.27
C GLN A 206 -0.75 -45.38 18.28
N THR A 207 -1.61 -45.90 17.39
CA THR A 207 -1.61 -47.17 16.63
C THR A 207 -2.80 -47.10 15.63
N LEU A 208 -2.64 -47.64 14.41
CA LEU A 208 -3.77 -48.14 13.58
C LEU A 208 -4.16 -49.55 14.08
N PRO A 209 -5.42 -50.00 13.88
CA PRO A 209 -5.63 -50.93 12.78
C PRO A 209 -6.97 -50.78 12.03
N ALA A 210 -6.94 -51.37 10.83
CA ALA A 210 -8.00 -51.52 9.86
C ALA A 210 -9.11 -52.51 10.26
N ALA A 211 -10.25 -52.43 9.56
CA ALA A 211 -11.10 -53.60 9.25
C ALA A 211 -11.86 -53.36 7.93
N ILE A 212 -11.97 -54.45 7.16
CA ILE A 212 -12.45 -54.62 5.79
C ILE A 212 -13.86 -55.24 5.84
N ASP A 213 -14.53 -55.27 4.69
CA ASP A 213 -15.72 -56.04 4.26
C ASP A 213 -17.06 -55.28 4.39
N THR A 214 -17.96 -55.26 3.40
CA THR A 214 -18.34 -56.33 2.46
C THR A 214 -18.95 -55.75 1.18
N ILE A 215 -18.77 -56.46 0.06
CA ILE A 215 -19.42 -56.26 -1.25
C ILE A 215 -20.83 -56.88 -1.22
N ASP A 216 -21.84 -56.22 -1.80
CA ASP A 216 -22.91 -56.96 -2.49
C ASP A 216 -23.57 -56.12 -3.60
N SER A 217 -23.85 -56.81 -4.71
CA SER A 217 -24.22 -56.27 -6.03
C SER A 217 -25.68 -56.55 -6.38
N VAL A 218 -26.43 -55.58 -6.92
CA VAL A 218 -27.53 -55.82 -7.89
C VAL A 218 -27.60 -54.66 -8.89
N ARG A 219 -27.92 -55.01 -10.15
CA ARG A 219 -27.82 -54.26 -11.41
C ARG A 219 -29.24 -54.02 -11.97
N GLU A 220 -29.53 -52.83 -12.53
CA GLU A 220 -30.31 -52.55 -13.77
C GLU A 220 -30.75 -51.06 -13.88
N GLU A 221 -30.44 -50.43 -15.01
CA GLU A 221 -30.92 -49.09 -15.50
C GLU A 221 -32.27 -49.23 -16.26
N PRO A 222 -32.96 -48.20 -16.86
CA PRO A 222 -32.61 -46.77 -17.09
C PRO A 222 -33.74 -45.68 -17.01
N GLN A 223 -33.29 -44.41 -16.86
CA GLN A 223 -33.87 -43.11 -17.33
C GLN A 223 -35.11 -42.49 -16.63
N PRO A 224 -35.40 -41.16 -16.79
CA PRO A 224 -34.60 -40.00 -17.26
C PRO A 224 -34.70 -38.74 -16.34
N GLY A 225 -33.80 -37.77 -16.55
CA GLY A 225 -34.06 -36.36 -16.24
C GLY A 225 -33.67 -35.86 -14.85
N THR A 226 -32.38 -35.88 -14.52
CA THR A 226 -31.86 -35.03 -13.44
C THR A 226 -31.73 -33.61 -13.98
N ILE A 227 -32.73 -32.77 -13.67
CA ILE A 227 -32.50 -31.33 -13.52
C ILE A 227 -31.30 -31.23 -12.57
N GLU A 228 -30.20 -30.64 -13.02
CA GLU A 228 -29.09 -30.23 -12.17
C GLU A 228 -29.68 -29.38 -11.04
N LYS A 229 -29.96 -30.01 -9.90
CA LYS A 229 -30.25 -29.30 -8.67
C LYS A 229 -28.97 -28.56 -8.35
N ALA A 230 -28.98 -27.26 -8.62
CA ALA A 230 -28.02 -26.31 -8.11
C ALA A 230 -27.76 -26.68 -6.64
N VAL A 231 -26.54 -27.12 -6.35
CA VAL A 231 -26.09 -27.44 -5.01
C VAL A 231 -26.25 -26.16 -4.21
N LYS A 232 -27.31 -26.07 -3.38
CA LYS A 232 -27.45 -25.00 -2.40
C LYS A 232 -26.22 -25.11 -1.50
N ILE A 233 -25.34 -24.12 -1.61
CA ILE A 233 -24.20 -23.99 -0.70
C ILE A 233 -24.83 -23.76 0.68
N GLU A 234 -24.53 -24.62 1.65
CA GLU A 234 -24.95 -24.41 3.03
C GLU A 234 -24.26 -23.14 3.53
N VAL A 235 -25.06 -22.11 3.81
CA VAL A 235 -24.57 -20.83 4.29
C VAL A 235 -24.44 -20.90 5.81
N PRO A 236 -23.26 -20.62 6.37
CA PRO A 236 -23.09 -20.60 7.82
C PRO A 236 -23.88 -19.42 8.41
N THR A 237 -24.51 -19.63 9.57
CA THR A 237 -25.25 -18.57 10.29
C THR A 237 -24.32 -17.53 10.90
N SER A 238 -23.05 -17.88 11.12
CA SER A 238 -22.02 -16.99 11.62
C SER A 238 -20.68 -17.22 10.90
N LEU A 239 -19.92 -16.15 10.72
CA LEU A 239 -18.62 -16.15 10.06
C LEU A 239 -17.55 -15.62 11.02
N GLN A 240 -16.44 -16.34 11.16
CA GLN A 240 -15.28 -15.85 11.91
C GLN A 240 -14.27 -15.23 10.95
N TRP A 241 -13.92 -13.96 11.19
CA TRP A 241 -12.89 -13.27 10.41
C TRP A 241 -12.13 -12.30 11.32
N GLN A 242 -10.79 -12.36 11.27
CA GLN A 242 -9.89 -11.59 12.13
C GLN A 242 -10.18 -11.65 13.64
N GLY A 243 -10.64 -12.82 14.11
CA GLY A 243 -11.01 -13.04 15.52
C GLY A 243 -12.25 -12.27 15.96
N LEU A 244 -13.11 -11.90 15.02
CA LEU A 244 -14.45 -11.34 15.25
C LEU A 244 -15.50 -12.30 14.67
N SER A 245 -16.65 -12.33 15.33
CA SER A 245 -17.81 -13.13 14.92
C SER A 245 -18.84 -12.23 14.24
N PHE A 246 -19.15 -12.54 12.99
CA PHE A 246 -20.17 -11.86 12.21
C PHE A 246 -21.41 -12.73 12.09
N GLN A 247 -22.59 -12.14 12.27
CA GLN A 247 -23.86 -12.76 11.91
C GLN A 247 -24.06 -12.61 10.41
N VAL A 248 -24.44 -13.71 9.76
CA VAL A 248 -24.66 -13.74 8.31
C VAL A 248 -26.15 -13.60 8.06
N SER A 249 -26.55 -12.48 7.46
CA SER A 249 -27.93 -12.26 7.02
C SER A 249 -28.03 -12.36 5.49
N GLU A 250 -29.08 -13.01 5.01
CA GLU A 250 -29.37 -13.04 3.58
C GLU A 250 -29.65 -11.62 3.10
N PHE A 251 -28.83 -11.17 2.15
CA PHE A 251 -29.10 -9.92 1.46
C PHE A 251 -29.94 -10.28 0.23
N ASN A 252 -31.18 -9.81 0.17
CA ASN A 252 -32.12 -10.11 -0.92
C ASN A 252 -31.64 -9.47 -2.23
N PHE A 253 -30.71 -10.14 -2.89
CA PHE A 253 -30.14 -9.77 -4.17
C PHE A 253 -30.75 -10.66 -5.23
N ALA A 254 -31.59 -10.09 -6.10
CA ALA A 254 -32.37 -10.86 -7.08
C ALA A 254 -31.52 -11.64 -8.11
N GLU A 255 -30.20 -11.45 -8.15
CA GLU A 255 -29.31 -11.98 -9.20
C GLU A 255 -28.06 -12.73 -8.69
N ASN A 256 -27.71 -12.68 -7.39
CA ASN A 256 -26.51 -13.36 -6.87
C ASN A 256 -26.79 -14.13 -5.57
N GLN A 257 -26.97 -15.45 -5.67
CA GLN A 257 -27.32 -16.34 -4.55
C GLN A 257 -26.22 -16.51 -3.48
N ASN A 258 -25.04 -15.89 -3.67
CA ASN A 258 -23.87 -16.05 -2.80
C ASN A 258 -23.45 -14.74 -2.11
N PHE A 259 -24.29 -13.71 -2.11
CA PHE A 259 -23.97 -12.41 -1.53
C PHE A 259 -24.74 -12.22 -0.22
N TYR A 260 -24.00 -12.00 0.87
CA TYR A 260 -24.55 -11.91 2.22
C TYR A 260 -24.11 -10.62 2.90
N GLN A 261 -24.97 -10.09 3.76
CA GLN A 261 -24.60 -9.00 4.65
C GLN A 261 -23.99 -9.58 5.92
N LEU A 262 -22.93 -8.94 6.40
CA LEU A 262 -22.28 -9.29 7.66
C LEU A 262 -22.59 -8.21 8.69
N GLU A 263 -23.22 -8.61 9.78
CA GLU A 263 -23.49 -7.77 10.95
C GLU A 263 -22.54 -8.18 12.08
N VAL A 264 -22.02 -7.20 12.82
CA VAL A 264 -21.10 -7.47 13.93
C VAL A 264 -21.69 -6.88 15.20
N GLU A 265 -21.62 -7.62 16.31
CA GLU A 265 -22.08 -7.16 17.63
C GLU A 265 -21.09 -6.16 18.24
N TYR A 266 -20.81 -5.07 17.53
CA TYR A 266 -20.02 -3.94 18.03
C TYR A 266 -20.80 -2.65 17.79
N PRO A 267 -20.97 -1.81 18.83
CA PRO A 267 -21.66 -0.54 18.69
C PRO A 267 -20.93 0.37 17.70
N ASP A 268 -21.70 1.13 16.94
CA ASP A 268 -21.29 2.25 16.08
C ASP A 268 -20.56 1.95 14.75
N ILE A 269 -20.20 0.71 14.46
CA ILE A 269 -19.51 0.35 13.19
C ILE A 269 -20.39 0.64 11.97
N GLU A 270 -21.68 0.35 12.07
CA GLU A 270 -22.64 0.53 10.97
C GLU A 270 -22.76 2.00 10.52
N ASN A 271 -22.33 2.95 11.35
CA ASN A 271 -22.36 4.37 11.01
C ASN A 271 -21.30 4.75 9.95
N HIS A 272 -20.21 3.98 9.84
CA HIS A 272 -19.11 4.32 8.93
C HIS A 272 -18.68 3.19 8.00
N VAL A 273 -19.05 1.93 8.25
CA VAL A 273 -18.77 0.82 7.35
C VAL A 273 -19.92 -0.18 7.33
N LYS A 274 -20.28 -0.64 6.13
CA LYS A 274 -21.12 -1.82 5.93
C LYS A 274 -20.29 -2.91 5.31
N ILE A 275 -20.55 -4.15 5.73
CA ILE A 275 -19.73 -5.30 5.39
C ILE A 275 -20.60 -6.30 4.64
N ALA A 276 -20.09 -6.74 3.49
CA ALA A 276 -20.69 -7.79 2.69
C ALA A 276 -19.68 -8.90 2.43
N TRP A 277 -20.20 -10.10 2.28
CA TRP A 277 -19.42 -11.29 1.98
C TRP A 277 -19.97 -11.98 0.74
N TYR A 278 -19.07 -12.24 -0.20
CA TYR A 278 -19.34 -13.10 -1.33
C TYR A 278 -18.81 -14.50 -1.06
N ASN A 279 -19.72 -15.46 -0.91
CA ASN A 279 -19.38 -16.85 -0.61
C ASN A 279 -18.89 -17.56 -1.87
N GLN A 280 -17.63 -17.97 -1.86
CA GLN A 280 -17.01 -18.82 -2.88
C GLN A 280 -16.58 -20.13 -2.20
N LYS A 281 -16.75 -21.26 -2.91
CA LYS A 281 -16.32 -22.57 -2.39
C LYS A 281 -14.80 -22.53 -2.15
N GLU A 282 -14.39 -22.99 -0.95
CA GLU A 282 -12.99 -23.13 -0.54
C GLU A 282 -12.18 -21.82 -0.61
N ASN A 283 -12.58 -20.81 0.16
CA ASN A 283 -11.86 -19.54 0.20
C ASN A 283 -11.36 -19.17 1.61
N ASP A 284 -10.04 -19.04 1.78
CA ASP A 284 -9.46 -18.46 3.00
C ASP A 284 -9.57 -16.94 2.94
N LEU A 285 -10.55 -16.40 3.66
CA LEU A 285 -10.82 -14.95 3.72
C LEU A 285 -9.61 -14.12 4.19
N ASN A 286 -8.64 -14.72 4.88
CA ASN A 286 -7.44 -14.00 5.31
C ASN A 286 -6.39 -13.85 4.20
N GLN A 287 -6.45 -14.69 3.16
CA GLN A 287 -5.56 -14.62 2.00
C GLN A 287 -6.14 -13.81 0.84
N GLN A 288 -7.43 -13.48 0.91
CA GLN A 288 -8.10 -12.70 -0.12
C GLN A 288 -7.96 -11.19 0.12
N PRO A 289 -7.95 -10.39 -0.95
CA PRO A 289 -8.03 -8.95 -0.82
C PRO A 289 -9.40 -8.55 -0.25
N VAL A 290 -9.38 -7.46 0.49
CA VAL A 290 -10.57 -6.75 0.94
C VAL A 290 -10.78 -5.56 0.01
N TYR A 291 -11.98 -5.45 -0.53
CA TYR A 291 -12.34 -4.30 -1.35
C TYR A 291 -13.13 -3.30 -0.52
N LEU A 292 -12.67 -2.05 -0.53
CA LEU A 292 -13.28 -0.93 0.17
C LEU A 292 -13.78 0.09 -0.85
N ALA A 293 -14.97 0.62 -0.64
CA ALA A 293 -15.56 1.58 -1.54
C ALA A 293 -16.24 2.73 -0.81
N GLU A 294 -16.08 3.95 -1.33
CA GLU A 294 -16.77 5.13 -0.80
C GLU A 294 -18.19 5.21 -1.37
N GLN A 295 -19.19 5.04 -0.49
CA GLN A 295 -20.60 5.18 -0.85
C GLN A 295 -21.13 6.57 -0.50
N VAL A 296 -21.86 7.14 -1.45
CA VAL A 296 -22.53 8.42 -1.30
C VAL A 296 -24.03 8.29 -1.54
N ASP A 297 -24.82 9.10 -0.86
CA ASP A 297 -26.26 9.16 -1.10
C ASP A 297 -26.60 9.85 -2.43
N HIS A 298 -27.89 9.91 -2.76
CA HIS A 298 -28.40 10.55 -3.97
C HIS A 298 -28.12 12.07 -4.05
N LEU A 299 -27.82 12.72 -2.92
CA LEU A 299 -27.43 14.13 -2.87
C LEU A 299 -25.91 14.31 -3.00
N GLY A 300 -25.13 13.24 -2.91
CA GLY A 300 -23.67 13.27 -2.95
C GLY A 300 -23.01 13.45 -1.58
N ARG A 301 -23.73 13.23 -0.49
CA ARG A 301 -23.14 13.19 0.86
C ARG A 301 -22.50 11.83 1.08
N PHE A 302 -21.35 11.82 1.76
CA PHE A 302 -20.75 10.58 2.22
C PHE A 302 -21.72 9.85 3.15
N SER A 303 -21.91 8.56 2.92
CA SER A 303 -22.75 7.72 3.77
C SER A 303 -21.91 6.79 4.64
N HIS A 304 -21.10 5.93 4.01
CA HIS A 304 -20.26 4.94 4.70
C HIS A 304 -19.29 4.30 3.69
N TYR A 305 -18.32 3.54 4.20
CA TYR A 305 -17.53 2.62 3.40
C TYR A 305 -18.29 1.32 3.17
N ALA A 306 -18.29 0.83 1.93
CA ALA A 306 -18.70 -0.52 1.60
C ALA A 306 -17.47 -1.43 1.59
N MET A 307 -17.47 -2.44 2.44
CA MET A 307 -16.40 -3.42 2.57
C MET A 307 -16.86 -4.78 2.04
N LEU A 308 -16.19 -5.31 1.03
CA LEU A 308 -16.51 -6.59 0.40
C LEU A 308 -15.41 -7.61 0.66
N LEU A 309 -15.80 -8.76 1.20
CA LEU A 309 -14.94 -9.91 1.50
C LEU A 309 -15.23 -11.10 0.56
N GLY A 310 -14.23 -11.96 0.36
CA GLY A 310 -14.40 -13.26 -0.31
C GLY A 310 -14.36 -13.23 -1.83
N VAL A 311 -13.89 -12.12 -2.42
CA VAL A 311 -13.70 -11.99 -3.87
C VAL A 311 -12.21 -11.93 -4.18
N GLN A 312 -11.74 -12.74 -5.13
CA GLN A 312 -10.35 -12.71 -5.57
C GLN A 312 -10.15 -11.72 -6.72
N GLU A 313 -11.01 -11.79 -7.74
CA GLU A 313 -10.90 -11.00 -8.97
C GLU A 313 -11.47 -9.59 -8.81
N TRP A 314 -10.65 -8.58 -9.10
CA TRP A 314 -11.03 -7.18 -8.93
C TRP A 314 -12.19 -6.75 -9.83
N GLN A 315 -12.30 -7.32 -11.04
CA GLN A 315 -13.42 -7.07 -11.95
C GLN A 315 -14.74 -7.48 -11.29
N LYS A 316 -14.77 -8.66 -10.67
CA LYS A 316 -15.96 -9.16 -10.00
C LYS A 316 -16.31 -8.32 -8.78
N ALA A 317 -15.30 -7.84 -8.05
CA ALA A 317 -15.50 -6.94 -6.92
C ALA A 317 -16.13 -5.62 -7.36
N ILE A 318 -15.68 -5.04 -8.48
CA ILE A 318 -16.30 -3.83 -9.05
C ILE A 318 -17.78 -4.10 -9.36
N GLU A 319 -18.10 -5.17 -10.09
CA GLU A 319 -19.49 -5.51 -10.43
C GLU A 319 -20.38 -5.62 -9.19
N LEU A 320 -19.93 -6.38 -8.19
CA LEU A 320 -20.69 -6.64 -6.98
C LEU A 320 -20.90 -5.36 -6.15
N ILE A 321 -19.85 -4.56 -5.96
CA ILE A 321 -19.93 -3.31 -5.19
C ILE A 321 -20.84 -2.29 -5.89
N GLN A 322 -20.73 -2.15 -7.21
CA GLN A 322 -21.58 -1.25 -7.99
C GLN A 322 -23.05 -1.65 -7.90
N LEU A 323 -23.33 -2.95 -8.05
CA LEU A 323 -24.68 -3.47 -7.96
C LEU A 323 -25.23 -3.32 -6.53
N TRP A 324 -24.39 -3.53 -5.51
CA TRP A 324 -24.75 -3.36 -4.11
C TRP A 324 -25.14 -1.91 -3.80
N GLY A 325 -24.30 -0.94 -4.21
CA GLY A 325 -24.61 0.47 -4.08
C GLY A 325 -25.93 0.83 -4.76
N LYS A 326 -26.10 0.44 -6.02
CA LYS A 326 -27.30 0.75 -6.81
C LYS A 326 -28.59 0.23 -6.17
N GLN A 327 -28.60 -0.99 -5.66
CA GLN A 327 -29.79 -1.57 -5.03
C GLN A 327 -30.12 -0.91 -3.69
N ALA A 328 -29.10 -0.52 -2.93
CA ALA A 328 -29.27 0.19 -1.67
C ALA A 328 -29.56 1.70 -1.84
N GLY A 329 -29.63 2.20 -3.09
CA GLY A 329 -29.88 3.61 -3.38
C GLY A 329 -28.67 4.53 -3.18
N TYR A 330 -27.47 3.96 -3.15
CA TYR A 330 -26.20 4.67 -3.04
C TYR A 330 -25.44 4.66 -4.36
N ARG A 331 -24.54 5.63 -4.53
CA ARG A 331 -23.58 5.68 -5.63
C ARG A 331 -22.18 5.37 -5.11
N ILE A 332 -21.43 4.61 -5.89
CA ILE A 332 -20.03 4.30 -5.62
C ILE A 332 -19.14 5.35 -6.28
N THR A 333 -18.20 5.92 -5.55
CA THR A 333 -17.32 6.99 -6.06
C THR A 333 -15.91 6.50 -6.37
N ALA A 334 -15.35 5.64 -5.52
CA ALA A 334 -14.11 4.92 -5.75
C ALA A 334 -14.14 3.55 -5.05
N ILE A 335 -13.34 2.63 -5.59
CA ILE A 335 -13.12 1.28 -5.07
C ILE A 335 -11.61 1.05 -4.99
N LYS A 336 -11.16 0.60 -3.83
CA LYS A 336 -9.77 0.26 -3.55
C LYS A 336 -9.65 -1.15 -2.99
N SER A 337 -8.50 -1.78 -3.18
CA SER A 337 -8.17 -3.09 -2.61
C SER A 337 -7.07 -2.95 -1.56
N ILE A 338 -7.18 -3.70 -0.47
CA ILE A 338 -6.17 -3.81 0.59
C ILE A 338 -6.07 -5.26 1.04
N SER A 339 -4.91 -5.74 1.49
CA SER A 339 -4.84 -7.10 2.04
C SER A 339 -5.60 -7.22 3.36
N SER A 340 -6.15 -8.40 3.66
CA SER A 340 -6.80 -8.64 4.97
C SER A 340 -5.84 -8.39 6.14
N VAL A 341 -4.56 -8.72 5.96
CA VAL A 341 -3.51 -8.54 6.99
C VAL A 341 -3.25 -7.07 7.29
N GLU A 342 -3.08 -6.24 6.25
CA GLU A 342 -2.85 -4.79 6.41
C GLU A 342 -4.07 -4.09 6.99
N LEU A 343 -5.26 -4.41 6.47
CA LEU A 343 -6.50 -3.82 6.98
C LEU A 343 -6.66 -4.13 8.47
N GLY A 344 -6.44 -5.39 8.85
CA GLY A 344 -6.63 -5.84 10.23
C GLY A 344 -7.94 -5.29 10.79
N ARG A 345 -7.92 -4.87 12.05
CA ARG A 345 -9.10 -4.32 12.74
C ARG A 345 -9.29 -2.81 12.53
N GLN A 346 -8.62 -2.20 11.56
CA GLN A 346 -8.70 -0.75 11.33
C GLN A 346 -10.13 -0.32 10.93
N PHE A 347 -10.93 -1.21 10.34
CA PHE A 347 -12.33 -0.93 9.97
C PHE A 347 -13.27 -0.67 11.16
N LEU A 348 -12.88 -1.01 12.39
CA LEU A 348 -13.70 -0.79 13.59
C LEU A 348 -13.86 0.69 13.94
N GLN A 349 -12.96 1.56 13.46
CA GLN A 349 -12.99 3.00 13.72
C GLN A 349 -12.88 3.78 12.41
N LEU A 350 -13.70 4.80 12.22
CA LEU A 350 -13.70 5.63 11.00
C LEU A 350 -12.30 6.17 10.67
N ASP A 351 -11.57 6.70 11.65
CA ASP A 351 -10.26 7.32 11.43
C ASP A 351 -9.22 6.30 10.95
N SER A 352 -9.18 5.15 11.62
CA SER A 352 -8.28 4.05 11.26
C SER A 352 -8.64 3.49 9.88
N LEU A 353 -9.93 3.31 9.59
CA LEU A 353 -10.40 2.85 8.28
C LEU A 353 -10.03 3.84 7.17
N TYR A 354 -10.23 5.14 7.42
CA TYR A 354 -9.86 6.18 6.49
C TYR A 354 -8.34 6.16 6.23
N HIS A 355 -7.51 5.99 7.25
CA HIS A 355 -6.06 5.90 7.08
C HIS A 355 -5.67 4.67 6.24
N ALA A 356 -6.23 3.50 6.53
CA ALA A 356 -6.04 2.30 5.72
C ALA A 356 -6.45 2.53 4.26
N TYR A 357 -7.65 3.08 4.04
CA TYR A 357 -8.19 3.35 2.71
C TYR A 357 -7.39 4.40 1.92
N SER A 358 -6.93 5.46 2.59
CA SER A 358 -6.25 6.57 1.92
C SER A 358 -4.77 6.32 1.66
N GLN A 359 -4.08 5.58 2.55
CA GLN A 359 -2.62 5.43 2.51
C GLN A 359 -2.15 4.04 2.14
N GLN A 360 -2.91 2.98 2.46
CA GLN A 360 -2.49 1.59 2.29
C GLN A 360 -3.23 0.90 1.15
N ALA A 361 -4.50 1.27 0.90
CA ALA A 361 -5.31 0.63 -0.13
C ALA A 361 -4.94 1.12 -1.55
N ARG A 362 -4.84 0.17 -2.48
CA ARG A 362 -4.58 0.40 -3.90
C ARG A 362 -5.86 0.73 -4.65
N LEU A 363 -5.84 1.81 -5.45
CA LEU A 363 -6.97 2.16 -6.32
C LEU A 363 -7.22 1.10 -7.40
N ILE A 364 -8.48 0.66 -7.51
CA ILE A 364 -8.94 -0.34 -8.49
C ILE A 364 -9.90 0.31 -9.50
N TRP A 365 -10.79 1.18 -9.02
CA TRP A 365 -11.77 1.85 -9.86
C TRP A 365 -12.16 3.20 -9.26
N GLN A 366 -12.47 4.18 -10.11
CA GLN A 366 -13.05 5.46 -9.71
C GLN A 366 -13.98 5.98 -10.81
N GLN A 367 -14.90 6.86 -10.42
CA GLN A 367 -15.68 7.64 -11.39
C GLN A 367 -14.85 8.74 -12.07
N GLU A 368 -15.30 9.24 -13.22
CA GLU A 368 -14.57 10.25 -14.02
C GLU A 368 -14.25 11.54 -13.24
N ASN A 369 -15.17 12.02 -12.42
CA ASN A 369 -15.00 13.23 -11.60
C ASN A 369 -14.85 12.87 -10.12
N TYR A 370 -13.93 11.96 -9.82
CA TYR A 370 -13.67 11.53 -8.45
C TYR A 370 -13.02 12.64 -7.62
N CYS A 371 -13.56 12.87 -6.43
CA CYS A 371 -12.96 13.71 -5.39
C CYS A 371 -12.75 12.83 -4.16
N LEU A 372 -11.62 13.01 -3.47
CA LEU A 372 -11.34 12.28 -2.25
C LEU A 372 -12.31 12.72 -1.15
N TYR A 373 -12.93 11.76 -0.45
CA TYR A 373 -13.76 12.06 0.71
C TYR A 373 -12.90 12.13 1.97
N LEU A 374 -12.84 13.31 2.59
CA LEU A 374 -12.00 13.59 3.75
C LEU A 374 -12.81 13.86 5.01
N PRO A 375 -12.43 13.26 6.16
CA PRO A 375 -12.99 13.61 7.45
C PRO A 375 -12.76 15.07 7.85
N LEU A 376 -13.76 15.71 8.47
CA LEU A 376 -13.77 17.12 8.85
C LEU A 376 -12.67 17.48 9.85
N TYR A 377 -12.32 16.58 10.78
CA TYR A 377 -11.29 16.84 11.79
C TYR A 377 -9.89 16.99 11.19
N MET A 378 -9.67 16.53 9.94
CA MET A 378 -8.38 16.64 9.26
C MET A 378 -8.09 18.03 8.72
N MET A 379 -9.12 18.89 8.62
CA MET A 379 -9.04 20.18 7.94
C MET A 379 -9.27 21.36 8.90
N ALA A 380 -8.49 22.42 8.71
CA ALA A 380 -8.72 23.70 9.35
C ALA A 380 -9.80 24.46 8.57
N THR A 381 -11.02 24.47 9.12
CA THR A 381 -12.20 25.10 8.51
C THR A 381 -12.17 26.62 8.49
N LYS A 382 -11.25 27.25 9.24
CA LYS A 382 -11.06 28.70 9.22
C LYS A 382 -10.35 29.13 7.93
N LYS A 383 -11.07 29.81 7.04
CA LYS A 383 -10.50 30.41 5.83
C LYS A 383 -9.44 31.46 6.16
N LEU A 384 -8.33 31.42 5.40
CA LEU A 384 -7.27 32.42 5.47
C LEU A 384 -7.49 33.60 4.52
N ILE A 385 -8.22 33.36 3.42
CA ILE A 385 -8.56 34.37 2.41
C ILE A 385 -10.08 34.47 2.36
N ILE A 386 -10.61 35.68 2.54
CA ILE A 386 -12.04 35.96 2.55
C ILE A 386 -12.44 36.51 1.18
N PHE A 387 -13.46 35.91 0.57
CA PHE A 387 -14.08 36.29 -0.71
C PHE A 387 -15.45 35.59 -0.81
N ASP A 388 -16.36 36.11 -1.63
CA ASP A 388 -17.67 35.50 -1.82
C ASP A 388 -17.60 34.23 -2.69
N GLU A 389 -18.18 33.15 -2.18
CA GLU A 389 -18.27 31.85 -2.85
C GLU A 389 -19.60 31.70 -3.60
N ALA A 390 -19.60 30.97 -4.71
CA ALA A 390 -20.84 30.54 -5.35
C ALA A 390 -21.67 29.63 -4.42
N GLU A 391 -22.99 29.56 -4.63
CA GLU A 391 -23.84 28.63 -3.89
C GLU A 391 -23.33 27.19 -4.00
N ALA A 392 -23.45 26.42 -2.92
CA ALA A 392 -22.94 25.07 -2.83
C ALA A 392 -24.07 24.05 -2.69
N GLU A 393 -23.85 22.87 -3.28
CA GLU A 393 -24.67 21.68 -3.11
C GLU A 393 -23.87 20.60 -2.36
N PHE A 394 -24.50 19.50 -1.94
CA PHE A 394 -23.80 18.45 -1.19
C PHE A 394 -22.67 17.76 -1.98
N ASN A 395 -22.76 17.73 -3.31
CA ASN A 395 -21.72 17.22 -4.19
C ASN A 395 -20.55 18.21 -4.41
N THR A 396 -20.69 19.48 -4.00
CA THR A 396 -19.71 20.53 -4.24
C THR A 396 -18.49 20.27 -3.36
N PRO A 397 -17.28 20.13 -3.93
CA PRO A 397 -16.10 19.81 -3.14
C PRO A 397 -15.59 21.02 -2.35
N LEU A 398 -14.89 20.74 -1.26
CA LEU A 398 -14.06 21.72 -0.57
C LEU A 398 -12.72 21.86 -1.30
N LEU A 399 -12.22 23.09 -1.45
CA LEU A 399 -10.87 23.32 -1.96
C LEU A 399 -9.90 23.52 -0.79
N LEU A 400 -8.89 22.66 -0.72
CA LEU A 400 -7.93 22.61 0.37
C LEU A 400 -6.51 22.89 -0.13
N LEU A 401 -5.70 23.54 0.70
CA LEU A 401 -4.25 23.60 0.56
C LEU A 401 -3.56 22.74 1.62
N GLU A 402 -2.76 21.77 1.18
CA GLU A 402 -1.87 21.00 2.03
C GLU A 402 -0.56 21.78 2.28
N GLU A 403 -0.33 22.18 3.53
CA GLU A 403 0.90 22.84 3.98
C GLU A 403 1.43 22.17 5.26
N ARG A 404 2.63 21.58 5.17
CA ARG A 404 3.29 20.91 6.32
C ARG A 404 2.38 19.90 7.02
N GLN A 405 1.73 19.02 6.24
CA GLN A 405 0.78 18.01 6.70
C GLN A 405 -0.51 18.57 7.33
N LYS A 406 -0.79 19.87 7.17
CA LYS A 406 -2.06 20.48 7.56
C LYS A 406 -2.86 20.85 6.33
N LEU A 407 -4.17 20.58 6.36
CA LEU A 407 -5.10 20.96 5.31
C LEU A 407 -5.83 22.23 5.70
N TRP A 408 -5.75 23.26 4.85
CA TRP A 408 -6.38 24.56 5.06
C TRP A 408 -7.47 24.79 4.04
N VAL A 409 -8.67 25.15 4.48
CA VAL A 409 -9.77 25.49 3.58
C VAL A 409 -9.46 26.81 2.84
N ILE A 410 -9.49 26.75 1.51
CA ILE A 410 -9.45 27.92 0.61
C ILE A 410 -10.88 28.30 0.20
N HIS A 411 -11.71 27.32 -0.17
CA HIS A 411 -13.08 27.49 -0.64
C HIS A 411 -13.96 26.35 -0.07
N GLY A 412 -15.20 26.66 0.30
CA GLY A 412 -16.19 25.69 0.72
C GLY A 412 -16.91 26.04 2.01
N GLU A 413 -16.89 27.31 2.44
CA GLU A 413 -17.64 27.78 3.61
C GLU A 413 -19.14 27.58 3.42
N LYS A 414 -19.67 27.88 2.23
CA LYS A 414 -21.08 27.60 1.91
C LYS A 414 -21.39 26.11 1.97
N ARG A 415 -20.47 25.26 1.47
CA ARG A 415 -20.61 23.80 1.53
C ARG A 415 -20.63 23.26 2.96
N LEU A 416 -19.75 23.77 3.82
CA LEU A 416 -19.67 23.41 5.24
C LEU A 416 -20.94 23.85 6.00
N SER A 417 -21.58 24.95 5.57
CA SER A 417 -22.80 25.46 6.20
C SER A 417 -24.06 24.65 5.89
N LEU A 418 -24.05 23.78 4.87
CA LEU A 418 -25.23 23.01 4.45
C LEU A 418 -25.70 21.99 5.50
N SER A 419 -24.78 21.44 6.29
CA SER A 419 -25.10 20.47 7.34
C SER A 419 -24.05 20.47 8.45
N SER A 420 -24.51 20.59 9.70
CA SER A 420 -23.66 20.49 10.87
C SER A 420 -23.38 19.06 11.34
N SER A 421 -24.07 18.06 10.78
CA SER A 421 -23.92 16.65 11.16
C SER A 421 -22.97 15.86 10.25
N GLU A 422 -22.66 16.37 9.06
CA GLU A 422 -21.79 15.70 8.12
C GLU A 422 -20.34 15.68 8.62
N GLN A 423 -19.69 14.52 8.54
CA GLN A 423 -18.34 14.32 9.08
C GLN A 423 -17.29 14.14 7.99
N VAL A 424 -17.69 13.88 6.75
CA VAL A 424 -16.79 13.54 5.64
C VAL A 424 -17.24 14.28 4.39
N TYR A 425 -16.33 14.96 3.71
CA TYR A 425 -16.64 15.88 2.61
C TYR A 425 -15.81 15.56 1.35
N PRO A 426 -16.37 15.71 0.14
CA PRO A 426 -15.58 15.63 -1.09
C PRO A 426 -14.60 16.80 -1.14
N CYS A 427 -13.35 16.54 -1.50
CA CYS A 427 -12.28 17.54 -1.45
C CYS A 427 -11.39 17.52 -2.70
N LEU A 428 -11.00 18.73 -3.12
CA LEU A 428 -9.91 19.00 -4.05
C LEU A 428 -8.70 19.48 -3.26
N ILE A 429 -7.56 18.81 -3.39
CA ILE A 429 -6.37 19.08 -2.58
C ILE A 429 -5.25 19.61 -3.46
N LEU A 430 -4.82 20.83 -3.18
CA LEU A 430 -3.63 21.43 -3.75
C LEU A 430 -2.46 21.23 -2.80
N LYS A 431 -1.29 20.86 -3.32
CA LYS A 431 -0.06 20.76 -2.51
C LYS A 431 0.70 22.07 -2.58
N ARG A 432 1.07 22.61 -1.42
CA ARG A 432 1.91 23.81 -1.38
C ARG A 432 3.33 23.47 -1.82
N ASP A 433 3.82 24.22 -2.79
CA ASP A 433 5.20 24.15 -3.27
C ASP A 433 5.70 25.54 -3.72
N GLN A 434 6.70 25.58 -4.60
CA GLN A 434 7.21 26.84 -5.15
C GLN A 434 6.23 27.51 -6.11
N GLN A 435 5.43 26.73 -6.83
CA GLN A 435 4.46 27.23 -7.81
C GLN A 435 3.18 27.64 -7.08
N ILE A 436 2.61 26.74 -6.28
CA ILE A 436 1.34 26.91 -5.57
C ILE A 436 1.61 27.38 -4.14
N ASN A 437 1.33 28.66 -3.89
CA ASN A 437 1.47 29.27 -2.57
C ASN A 437 0.34 30.28 -2.29
N TRP A 438 0.19 30.69 -1.03
CA TRP A 438 -0.86 31.62 -0.61
C TRP A 438 -0.87 32.95 -1.36
N GLN A 439 0.29 33.49 -1.74
CA GLN A 439 0.36 34.76 -2.47
C GLN A 439 -0.22 34.62 -3.87
N MET A 440 0.14 33.54 -4.57
CA MET A 440 -0.43 33.24 -5.89
C MET A 440 -1.93 33.00 -5.82
N ILE A 441 -2.39 32.19 -4.87
CA ILE A 441 -3.83 31.90 -4.69
C ILE A 441 -4.59 33.21 -4.42
N HIS A 442 -4.08 34.05 -3.51
CA HIS A 442 -4.68 35.35 -3.22
C HIS A 442 -4.70 36.28 -4.44
N GLN A 443 -3.66 36.26 -5.27
CA GLN A 443 -3.61 37.07 -6.49
C GLN A 443 -4.65 36.61 -7.51
N ILE A 444 -4.77 35.30 -7.72
CA ILE A 444 -5.80 34.71 -8.58
C ILE A 444 -7.19 35.10 -8.11
N ILE A 445 -7.50 34.93 -6.82
CA ILE A 445 -8.80 35.29 -6.23
C ILE A 445 -9.14 36.77 -6.49
N ARG A 446 -8.16 37.68 -6.39
CA ARG A 446 -8.37 39.11 -6.65
C ARG A 446 -8.69 39.44 -8.10
N ASP A 447 -8.24 38.60 -9.04
CA ASP A 447 -8.48 38.80 -10.47
C ASP A 447 -9.83 38.21 -10.91
N PHE A 448 -10.48 37.42 -10.05
CA PHE A 448 -11.80 36.85 -10.31
C PHE A 448 -12.94 37.82 -9.98
N LYS A 449 -14.04 37.67 -10.72
CA LYS A 449 -15.32 38.28 -10.37
C LYS A 449 -16.05 37.37 -9.38
N GLU A 450 -16.39 37.92 -8.23
CA GLU A 450 -17.20 37.25 -7.22
C GLU A 450 -18.69 37.17 -7.62
N PRO A 451 -19.44 36.12 -7.20
CA PRO A 451 -18.99 34.98 -6.39
C PRO A 451 -18.21 33.93 -7.19
N ILE A 452 -17.21 33.32 -6.58
CA ILE A 452 -16.28 32.40 -7.25
C ILE A 452 -16.75 30.94 -7.10
N GLU A 453 -16.80 30.19 -8.21
CA GLU A 453 -17.06 28.75 -8.21
C GLU A 453 -15.79 27.93 -7.90
N VAL A 454 -15.95 26.82 -7.17
CA VAL A 454 -14.81 26.04 -6.66
C VAL A 454 -13.94 25.44 -7.77
N HIS A 455 -14.57 24.84 -8.79
CA HIS A 455 -13.84 24.23 -9.91
C HIS A 455 -13.12 25.28 -10.75
N VAL A 456 -13.76 26.43 -10.98
CA VAL A 456 -13.16 27.57 -11.70
C VAL A 456 -11.91 28.07 -10.98
N LEU A 457 -11.97 28.21 -9.64
CA LEU A 457 -10.81 28.60 -8.85
C LEU A 457 -9.70 27.55 -8.87
N TYR A 458 -10.06 26.27 -8.73
CA TYR A 458 -9.11 25.16 -8.77
C TYR A 458 -8.36 25.10 -10.10
N ASP A 459 -9.09 25.16 -11.21
CA ASP A 459 -8.53 25.10 -12.57
C ASP A 459 -7.62 26.30 -12.85
N ALA A 460 -7.99 27.49 -12.37
CA ALA A 460 -7.16 28.69 -12.51
C ALA A 460 -5.85 28.58 -11.72
N ILE A 461 -5.89 28.03 -10.49
CA ILE A 461 -4.68 27.79 -9.69
C ILE A 461 -3.76 26.79 -10.39
N LEU A 462 -4.29 25.68 -10.90
CA LEU A 462 -3.51 24.68 -11.62
C LEU A 462 -2.91 25.23 -12.91
N SER A 463 -3.73 25.92 -13.72
CA SER A 463 -3.28 26.52 -14.99
C SER A 463 -2.14 27.51 -14.75
N LYS A 464 -2.26 28.33 -13.71
CA LYS A 464 -1.24 29.32 -13.37
C LYS A 464 0.01 28.71 -12.74
N ALA A 465 -0.09 27.55 -12.10
CA ALA A 465 1.06 26.79 -11.62
C ALA A 465 1.84 26.15 -12.79
N LEU A 466 1.11 25.59 -13.76
CA LEU A 466 1.64 25.04 -15.01
C LEU A 466 2.39 26.10 -15.83
N GLU A 467 1.83 27.30 -15.96
CA GLU A 467 2.49 28.43 -16.63
C GLU A 467 3.86 28.79 -16.04
N LYS A 468 4.10 28.53 -14.76
CA LYS A 468 5.40 28.82 -14.10
C LYS A 468 6.44 27.72 -14.29
N LEU A 469 6.03 26.54 -14.78
CA LEU A 469 6.92 25.42 -15.07
C LEU A 469 7.45 25.42 -16.50
N MET A 470 6.67 25.95 -17.42
CA MET A 470 7.07 26.20 -18.82
C MET A 470 7.88 27.49 -18.90
#